data_AF-A0A7W2INB0-F1
#
_entry.id   AF-A0A7W2INB0-F1
#
_cell.length_a   1.000
_cell.length_b   1.000
_cell.length_c   1.000
_cell.angle_alpha   90.00
_cell.angle_beta   90.00
_cell.angle_gamma   90.00
#
_symmetry.space_group_name_H-M   'P 1'
#
loop_
_entity.id
_entity.type
_entity.pdbx_description
1 polymer ?
#
loop_
_entity_poly.entity_id
_entity_poly.type
_entity_poly.pdbx_seq_one_letter_code
_entity_poly.pdbx_strand_id
1 'polypeptide(L)'
;MKSTPTLKQLAGVVVSAVTLLGAAPAMADTISFEAHGPDIFAGGDTFAEAGYTMQVLDTVAGNGGGFAGAIANGADPTTCTVAACPVGNNSMYYLGLNDGGLNIHRTDASAFSLHGLDYAFLAPIGGLHNFSYGQLMLTGTAVGGGTVRATFDFPLQNGAGNYVFGGAPLNAAFGQTKLSGLNISACMFDNSGNCYNPADNQAQFAIDNLNVSAVPEPSAYAMLMLGLGGVAFAARRRARQAGQSAPTLPAQA
;
A
#
# COMPACT_ATOMS: atom_id res chain seq x y z
N MET A 1 60.18 -40.33 27.99
CA MET A 1 60.05 -40.04 26.55
C MET A 1 58.57 -39.95 26.23
N LYS A 2 58.02 -38.73 26.07
CA LYS A 2 56.63 -38.47 25.65
C LYS A 2 56.70 -37.96 24.22
N SER A 3 56.03 -38.67 23.31
CA SER A 3 56.00 -38.37 21.88
C SER A 3 55.01 -37.24 21.60
N THR A 4 55.48 -36.16 20.99
CA THR A 4 54.71 -34.99 20.57
C THR A 4 53.97 -35.31 19.27
N PRO A 5 52.65 -35.11 19.16
CA PRO A 5 51.97 -35.24 17.88
C PRO A 5 52.20 -34.00 17.00
N THR A 6 52.64 -34.24 15.78
CA THR A 6 52.98 -33.23 14.78
C THR A 6 51.77 -32.66 14.04
N LEU A 7 51.76 -31.33 14.02
CA LEU A 7 51.10 -30.36 13.16
C LEU A 7 50.94 -30.77 11.67
N LYS A 8 49.92 -31.56 11.30
CA LYS A 8 49.39 -31.62 9.91
C LYS A 8 47.89 -31.91 9.89
N GLN A 9 47.18 -31.12 9.07
CA GLN A 9 45.77 -31.23 8.67
C GLN A 9 44.73 -30.54 9.58
N LEU A 10 44.99 -29.26 9.89
CA LEU A 10 43.93 -28.25 9.93
C LEU A 10 43.58 -27.84 8.48
N ALA A 11 42.50 -28.40 7.95
CA ALA A 11 41.76 -27.84 6.82
C ALA A 11 40.28 -28.01 7.20
N GLY A 12 39.65 -27.02 7.82
CA GLY A 12 39.41 -25.72 7.22
C GLY A 12 38.08 -25.76 6.48
N VAL A 13 36.99 -26.05 7.21
CA VAL A 13 35.62 -25.84 6.72
C VAL A 13 34.96 -24.82 7.63
N VAL A 14 35.30 -23.55 7.38
CA VAL A 14 34.46 -22.43 7.80
C VAL A 14 33.36 -22.34 6.76
N VAL A 15 32.20 -22.97 7.03
CA VAL A 15 30.98 -22.66 6.28
C VAL A 15 30.64 -21.21 6.62
N SER A 16 30.97 -20.34 5.68
CA SER A 16 30.68 -18.91 5.75
C SER A 16 29.17 -18.72 5.87
N ALA A 17 28.77 -17.88 6.83
CA ALA A 17 27.40 -17.48 7.06
C ALA A 17 26.74 -17.04 5.74
N VAL A 18 25.69 -17.74 5.34
CA VAL A 18 24.76 -17.26 4.31
C VAL A 18 23.99 -16.13 4.94
N THR A 19 24.39 -14.90 4.67
CA THR A 19 23.58 -13.71 4.92
C THR A 19 22.31 -13.83 4.07
N LEU A 20 21.18 -14.01 4.75
CA LEU A 20 19.82 -13.94 4.21
C LEU A 20 19.54 -12.52 3.71
N LEU A 21 20.10 -12.14 2.56
CA LEU A 21 19.74 -10.89 1.88
C LEU A 21 18.46 -11.13 1.06
N GLY A 22 17.33 -10.93 1.74
CA GLY A 22 16.15 -10.25 1.23
C GLY A 22 15.54 -10.72 -0.10
N ALA A 23 14.83 -11.84 -0.08
CA ALA A 23 13.56 -11.85 -0.79
C ALA A 23 12.57 -11.14 0.13
N ALA A 24 12.33 -9.84 -0.06
CA ALA A 24 11.23 -9.18 0.63
C ALA A 24 9.95 -9.96 0.27
N PRO A 25 9.24 -10.55 1.24
CA PRO A 25 7.90 -11.04 0.94
C PRO A 25 7.09 -9.85 0.41
N ALA A 26 6.01 -10.12 -0.32
CA ALA A 26 4.97 -9.12 -0.54
C ALA A 26 4.44 -8.75 0.85
N MET A 27 5.08 -7.77 1.51
CA MET A 27 4.74 -7.36 2.85
C MET A 27 3.44 -6.59 2.70
N ALA A 28 2.38 -7.10 3.33
CA ALA A 28 1.19 -6.31 3.55
C ALA A 28 1.61 -5.11 4.40
N ASP A 29 1.23 -3.92 3.94
CA ASP A 29 1.52 -2.64 4.54
C ASP A 29 0.21 -1.87 4.66
N THR A 30 0.17 -0.88 5.54
CA THR A 30 -1.03 -0.07 5.78
C THR A 30 -0.67 1.39 5.68
N ILE A 31 -1.33 2.11 4.77
CA ILE A 31 -1.29 3.57 4.74
C ILE A 31 -2.36 4.05 5.73
N SER A 32 -1.92 4.57 6.86
CA SER A 32 -2.77 4.97 8.00
C SER A 32 -2.68 6.46 8.30
N PHE A 33 -1.89 7.24 7.56
CA PHE A 33 -1.75 8.70 7.70
C PHE A 33 -1.12 9.16 9.04
N GLU A 34 -0.76 8.23 9.92
CA GLU A 34 -0.18 8.49 11.24
C GLU A 34 1.23 9.11 11.18
N ALA A 35 1.90 9.02 10.04
CA ALA A 35 3.19 9.67 9.84
C ALA A 35 3.07 11.19 9.63
N HIS A 36 1.85 11.72 9.54
CA HIS A 36 1.55 13.10 9.23
C HIS A 36 0.85 13.81 10.39
N GLY A 37 1.05 15.12 10.48
CA GLY A 37 0.22 16.01 11.32
C GLY A 37 -1.02 16.49 10.54
N PRO A 38 -1.98 17.17 11.21
CA PRO A 38 -3.10 17.79 10.52
C PRO A 38 -2.59 18.80 9.48
N ASP A 39 -3.12 18.73 8.27
CA ASP A 39 -2.70 19.57 7.16
C ASP A 39 -3.84 19.76 6.14
N ILE A 40 -3.73 20.78 5.30
CA ILE A 40 -4.67 21.09 4.22
C ILE A 40 -3.96 21.11 2.88
N PHE A 41 -4.62 20.57 1.86
CA PHE A 41 -4.04 20.38 0.55
C PHE A 41 -4.87 21.04 -0.54
N ALA A 42 -4.17 21.71 -1.46
CA ALA A 42 -4.72 22.13 -2.73
C ALA A 42 -4.67 20.99 -3.75
N GLY A 43 -5.46 21.12 -4.82
CA GLY A 43 -5.33 20.23 -5.99
C GLY A 43 -3.91 20.21 -6.54
N GLY A 44 -3.36 19.01 -6.72
CA GLY A 44 -2.02 18.78 -7.24
C GLY A 44 -0.92 18.61 -6.18
N ASP A 45 -1.19 18.98 -4.93
CA ASP A 45 -0.26 18.76 -3.82
C ASP A 45 0.02 17.26 -3.62
N THR A 46 1.22 16.95 -3.16
CA THR A 46 1.68 15.57 -2.96
C THR A 46 2.29 15.35 -1.60
N PHE A 47 2.03 14.19 -1.01
CA PHE A 47 2.69 13.69 0.19
C PHE A 47 3.01 12.19 0.04
N ALA A 48 3.81 11.63 0.94
CA ALA A 48 4.28 10.25 0.84
C ALA A 48 4.31 9.56 2.20
N GLU A 49 3.92 8.29 2.21
CA GLU A 49 3.87 7.40 3.37
C GLU A 49 4.04 5.95 2.90
N ALA A 50 4.67 5.09 3.70
CA ALA A 50 4.75 3.64 3.46
C ALA A 50 5.27 3.23 2.06
N GLY A 51 6.09 4.09 1.42
CA GLY A 51 6.61 3.85 0.06
C GLY A 51 5.59 4.13 -1.06
N TYR A 52 4.50 4.83 -0.76
CA TYR A 52 3.52 5.33 -1.70
C TYR A 52 3.58 6.85 -1.77
N THR A 53 3.32 7.39 -2.95
CA THR A 53 3.10 8.81 -3.17
C THR A 53 1.60 9.01 -3.40
N MET A 54 1.06 9.99 -2.70
CA MET A 54 -0.33 10.41 -2.79
C MET A 54 -0.37 11.80 -3.40
N GLN A 55 -1.21 11.97 -4.42
CA GLN A 55 -1.48 13.27 -5.04
C GLN A 55 -2.95 13.63 -4.83
N VAL A 56 -3.18 14.79 -4.24
CA VAL A 56 -4.52 15.34 -4.03
C VAL A 56 -5.08 15.79 -5.37
N LEU A 57 -6.31 15.39 -5.66
CA LEU A 57 -6.98 15.69 -6.91
C LEU A 57 -8.10 16.69 -6.67
N ASP A 58 -8.11 17.76 -7.45
CA ASP A 58 -9.23 18.69 -7.51
C ASP A 58 -10.06 18.35 -8.76
N THR A 59 -11.22 17.72 -8.55
CA THR A 59 -12.09 17.26 -9.64
C THR A 59 -13.04 18.35 -10.14
N VAL A 60 -13.13 19.48 -9.42
CA VAL A 60 -14.01 20.61 -9.77
C VAL A 60 -13.23 21.69 -10.51
N ALA A 61 -11.96 21.93 -10.14
CA ALA A 61 -11.10 22.83 -10.87
C ALA A 61 -10.22 22.07 -11.86
N GLY A 62 -10.57 22.14 -13.14
CA GLY A 62 -9.64 21.83 -14.24
C GLY A 62 -8.32 22.64 -14.23
N ASN A 63 -8.11 23.50 -13.23
CA ASN A 63 -6.91 24.33 -13.01
C ASN A 63 -6.18 24.04 -11.67
N GLY A 64 -6.56 23.01 -10.90
CA GLY A 64 -5.76 22.44 -9.81
C GLY A 64 -5.29 23.41 -8.72
N GLY A 65 -6.21 24.04 -7.98
CA GLY A 65 -5.82 24.99 -6.93
C GLY A 65 -6.84 25.22 -5.82
N GLY A 66 -7.98 24.53 -5.84
CA GLY A 66 -8.96 24.56 -4.76
C GLY A 66 -8.54 23.68 -3.59
N PHE A 67 -9.10 23.97 -2.40
CA PHE A 67 -8.98 23.12 -1.23
C PHE A 67 -9.65 21.77 -1.50
N ALA A 68 -8.86 20.74 -1.72
CA ALA A 68 -9.34 19.47 -2.27
C ALA A 68 -9.08 18.27 -1.35
N GLY A 69 -8.23 18.44 -0.34
CA GLY A 69 -7.99 17.41 0.66
C GLY A 69 -7.45 17.97 1.97
N ALA A 70 -7.47 17.12 2.99
CA ALA A 70 -6.85 17.40 4.28
C ALA A 70 -6.42 16.11 4.97
N ILE A 71 -5.49 16.20 5.90
CA ILE A 71 -5.28 15.18 6.92
C ILE A 71 -5.89 15.69 8.21
N ALA A 72 -6.76 14.88 8.80
CA ALA A 72 -7.55 15.20 9.98
C ALA A 72 -7.14 14.31 11.14
N ASN A 73 -7.23 14.84 12.36
CA ASN A 73 -7.06 14.07 13.59
C ASN A 73 -8.43 13.82 14.24
N GLY A 74 -8.86 12.56 14.28
CA GLY A 74 -10.13 12.15 14.88
C GLY A 74 -10.20 12.31 16.39
N ALA A 75 -9.06 12.37 17.09
CA ALA A 75 -9.03 12.66 18.52
C ALA A 75 -9.19 14.15 18.85
N ASP A 76 -9.02 15.05 17.87
CA ASP A 76 -9.14 16.48 18.07
C ASP A 76 -10.56 16.97 17.68
N PRO A 77 -11.37 17.44 18.65
CA PRO A 77 -12.73 17.92 18.38
C PRO A 77 -12.78 19.20 17.54
N THR A 78 -11.64 19.87 17.33
CA THR A 78 -11.54 21.12 16.56
C THR A 78 -11.16 20.91 15.09
N THR A 79 -10.78 19.70 14.69
CA THR A 79 -10.40 19.36 13.31
C THR A 79 -11.50 19.70 12.30
N CYS A 80 -12.77 19.61 12.72
CA CYS A 80 -13.91 19.64 11.83
C CYS A 80 -14.84 20.80 12.16
N THR A 81 -14.31 22.01 12.04
CA THR A 81 -15.08 23.26 12.25
C THR A 81 -15.95 23.64 11.05
N VAL A 82 -15.64 23.12 9.87
CA VAL A 82 -16.30 23.48 8.59
C VAL A 82 -17.12 22.34 7.97
N ALA A 83 -17.07 21.14 8.55
CA ALA A 83 -17.81 19.95 8.11
C ALA A 83 -18.15 19.07 9.33
N ALA A 84 -19.12 18.17 9.18
CA ALA A 84 -19.47 17.20 10.22
C ALA A 84 -18.65 15.91 10.03
N CYS A 85 -17.54 15.81 10.76
CA CYS A 85 -16.63 14.68 10.62
C CYS A 85 -17.22 13.35 11.06
N PRO A 86 -16.80 12.28 10.38
CA PRO A 86 -17.14 10.94 10.80
C PRO A 86 -16.52 10.61 12.17
N VAL A 87 -17.20 9.76 12.92
CA VAL A 87 -16.75 9.29 14.23
C VAL A 87 -16.36 7.82 14.19
N GLY A 88 -15.78 7.33 15.28
CA GLY A 88 -15.30 5.95 15.38
C GLY A 88 -13.86 5.75 14.92
N ASN A 89 -13.18 6.84 14.55
CA ASN A 89 -11.74 6.89 14.34
C ASN A 89 -11.15 8.01 15.23
N ASN A 90 -10.20 7.66 16.09
CA ASN A 90 -9.50 8.58 17.00
C ASN A 90 -8.04 8.81 16.57
N SER A 91 -7.69 8.47 15.33
CA SER A 91 -6.35 8.57 14.77
C SER A 91 -6.32 9.54 13.59
N MET A 92 -5.23 9.57 12.84
CA MET A 92 -5.10 10.38 11.64
C MET A 92 -5.83 9.73 10.47
N TYR A 93 -6.45 10.53 9.61
CA TYR A 93 -7.09 10.02 8.39
C TYR A 93 -7.13 11.09 7.29
N TYR A 94 -7.27 10.65 6.05
CA TYR A 94 -7.39 11.55 4.91
C TYR A 94 -8.85 11.95 4.67
N LEU A 95 -9.05 13.21 4.30
CA LEU A 95 -10.32 13.78 3.86
C LEU A 95 -10.22 14.18 2.39
N GLY A 96 -11.14 13.69 1.56
CA GLY A 96 -11.42 14.25 0.24
C GLY A 96 -12.49 15.33 0.35
N LEU A 97 -12.17 16.55 -0.06
CA LEU A 97 -12.95 17.76 0.19
C LEU A 97 -13.31 18.44 -1.12
N ASN A 98 -14.49 19.08 -1.17
CA ASN A 98 -14.95 19.78 -2.38
C ASN A 98 -14.90 18.90 -3.65
N ASP A 99 -15.50 17.70 -3.55
CA ASP A 99 -15.43 16.60 -4.54
C ASP A 99 -14.01 16.04 -4.81
N GLY A 100 -12.99 16.57 -4.13
CA GLY A 100 -11.60 16.21 -4.31
C GLY A 100 -11.33 14.73 -4.05
N GLY A 101 -10.32 14.21 -4.73
CA GLY A 101 -9.91 12.81 -4.69
C GLY A 101 -8.46 12.63 -4.27
N LEU A 102 -8.02 11.37 -4.28
CA LEU A 102 -6.65 10.99 -3.99
C LEU A 102 -6.16 10.03 -5.06
N ASN A 103 -5.07 10.38 -5.74
CA ASN A 103 -4.30 9.45 -6.55
C ASN A 103 -3.21 8.82 -5.71
N ILE A 104 -3.01 7.51 -5.83
CA ILE A 104 -2.01 6.76 -5.09
C ILE A 104 -1.24 5.90 -6.08
N HIS A 105 0.09 5.99 -6.02
CA HIS A 105 0.99 5.09 -6.72
C HIS A 105 2.19 4.75 -5.83
N ARG A 106 2.89 3.65 -6.13
CA ARG A 106 4.15 3.36 -5.44
C ARG A 106 5.22 4.38 -5.84
N THR A 107 6.02 4.81 -4.88
CA THR A 107 7.12 5.76 -5.11
C THR A 107 8.22 5.17 -5.99
N ASP A 108 8.38 3.84 -5.96
CA ASP A 108 9.32 3.08 -6.80
C ASP A 108 8.73 2.70 -8.18
N ALA A 109 7.52 3.18 -8.50
CA ALA A 109 6.77 2.85 -9.72
C ALA A 109 6.44 1.37 -9.94
N SER A 110 6.69 0.50 -8.95
CA SER A 110 6.32 -0.91 -9.04
C SER A 110 4.82 -1.12 -8.79
N ALA A 111 4.36 -2.33 -9.07
CA ALA A 111 2.96 -2.68 -8.90
C ALA A 111 2.59 -2.93 -7.44
N PHE A 112 1.32 -2.70 -7.10
CA PHE A 112 0.74 -3.02 -5.79
C PHE A 112 -0.67 -3.60 -5.92
N SER A 113 -1.22 -4.10 -4.82
CA SER A 113 -2.64 -4.46 -4.72
C SER A 113 -3.24 -3.80 -3.48
N LEU A 114 -4.53 -3.51 -3.53
CA LEU A 114 -5.32 -2.97 -2.40
C LEU A 114 -6.33 -4.03 -1.95
N HIS A 115 -6.31 -4.41 -0.68
CA HIS A 115 -7.15 -5.47 -0.12
C HIS A 115 -8.37 -4.93 0.63
N GLY A 116 -8.30 -3.70 1.09
CA GLY A 116 -9.38 -3.02 1.78
C GLY A 116 -8.95 -1.66 2.31
N LEU A 117 -9.91 -0.92 2.84
CA LEU A 117 -9.70 0.33 3.54
C LEU A 117 -10.86 0.59 4.50
N ASP A 118 -10.65 1.51 5.43
CA ASP A 118 -11.72 2.12 6.20
C ASP A 118 -12.14 3.42 5.53
N TYR A 119 -13.44 3.73 5.56
CA TYR A 119 -13.98 4.90 4.91
C TYR A 119 -15.26 5.39 5.59
N ALA A 120 -15.62 6.65 5.36
CA ALA A 120 -16.85 7.24 5.85
C ALA A 120 -17.32 8.38 4.94
N PHE A 121 -18.60 8.73 5.06
CA PHE A 121 -19.10 9.99 4.52
C PHE A 121 -18.62 11.15 5.38
N LEU A 122 -18.07 12.18 4.75
CA LEU A 122 -17.85 13.47 5.41
C LEU A 122 -19.03 14.37 5.09
N ALA A 123 -19.94 14.52 6.04
CA ALA A 123 -21.12 15.34 5.82
C ALA A 123 -20.72 16.83 5.72
N PRO A 124 -21.14 17.56 4.66
CA PRO A 124 -20.84 18.99 4.55
C PRO A 124 -21.38 19.81 5.72
N ILE A 125 -22.47 19.34 6.32
CA ILE A 125 -23.12 19.94 7.49
C ILE A 125 -23.60 18.85 8.45
N GLY A 126 -23.71 19.19 9.73
CA GLY A 126 -24.31 18.30 10.73
C GLY A 126 -25.83 18.25 10.66
N GLY A 127 -26.43 17.26 11.33
CA GLY A 127 -27.89 17.15 11.46
C GLY A 127 -28.62 16.64 10.22
N LEU A 128 -27.90 16.08 9.24
CA LEU A 128 -28.48 15.42 8.08
C LEU A 128 -29.28 14.18 8.48
N HIS A 129 -30.26 13.81 7.65
CA HIS A 129 -31.00 12.58 7.86
C HIS A 129 -30.12 11.35 7.66
N ASN A 130 -30.44 10.26 8.36
CA ASN A 130 -29.67 9.02 8.28
C ASN A 130 -29.94 8.26 6.97
N PHE A 131 -29.23 8.65 5.91
CA PHE A 131 -29.23 8.00 4.61
C PHE A 131 -27.80 7.86 4.07
N SER A 132 -27.61 6.95 3.13
CA SER A 132 -26.42 6.95 2.27
C SER A 132 -26.63 7.99 1.19
N TYR A 133 -25.85 9.07 1.25
CA TYR A 133 -25.94 10.19 0.32
C TYR A 133 -25.17 9.96 -1.00
N GLY A 134 -24.38 8.89 -1.07
CA GLY A 134 -23.46 8.67 -2.17
C GLY A 134 -22.58 7.44 -1.98
N GLN A 135 -21.54 7.35 -2.79
CA GLN A 135 -20.61 6.23 -2.79
C GLN A 135 -19.16 6.70 -2.78
N LEU A 136 -18.30 5.94 -2.10
CA LEU A 136 -16.87 5.94 -2.37
C LEU A 136 -16.60 5.18 -3.66
N MET A 137 -15.79 5.75 -4.53
CA MET A 137 -15.40 5.19 -5.81
C MET A 137 -13.89 4.92 -5.85
N LEU A 138 -13.52 3.66 -6.08
CA LEU A 138 -12.15 3.23 -6.32
C LEU A 138 -11.98 2.90 -7.80
N THR A 139 -11.06 3.58 -8.47
CA THR A 139 -10.66 3.27 -9.85
C THR A 139 -9.17 2.91 -9.88
N GLY A 140 -8.88 1.62 -10.00
CA GLY A 140 -7.53 1.11 -10.15
C GLY A 140 -7.11 1.02 -11.60
N THR A 141 -5.87 1.41 -11.93
CA THR A 141 -5.26 1.20 -13.24
C THR A 141 -4.42 -0.07 -13.21
N ALA A 142 -4.82 -1.10 -13.96
CA ALA A 142 -4.14 -2.38 -13.95
C ALA A 142 -2.77 -2.30 -14.65
N VAL A 143 -1.81 -3.10 -14.19
CA VAL A 143 -0.53 -3.30 -14.87
C VAL A 143 -0.80 -3.91 -16.24
N GLY A 144 -0.30 -3.26 -17.30
CA GLY A 144 -0.61 -3.62 -18.69
C GLY A 144 -1.78 -2.85 -19.31
N GLY A 145 -2.41 -1.94 -18.55
CA GLY A 145 -3.49 -1.08 -19.02
C GLY A 145 -4.87 -1.58 -18.64
N GLY A 146 -5.88 -0.74 -18.88
CA GLY A 146 -7.26 -0.98 -18.44
C GLY A 146 -7.52 -0.52 -17.00
N THR A 147 -8.80 -0.47 -16.63
CA THR A 147 -9.25 -0.02 -15.31
C THR A 147 -10.12 -1.04 -14.63
N VAL A 148 -9.93 -1.22 -13.33
CA VAL A 148 -10.85 -1.96 -12.45
C VAL A 148 -11.55 -0.98 -11.52
N ARG A 149 -12.81 -1.23 -11.19
CA ARG A 149 -13.61 -0.34 -10.33
C ARG A 149 -14.24 -1.10 -9.19
N ALA A 150 -14.31 -0.45 -8.04
CA ALA A 150 -15.12 -0.85 -6.89
C ALA A 150 -15.84 0.39 -6.35
N THR A 151 -17.08 0.21 -5.91
CA THR A 151 -17.90 1.28 -5.36
C THR A 151 -18.55 0.81 -4.07
N PHE A 152 -18.63 1.70 -3.09
CA PHE A 152 -19.19 1.40 -1.77
C PHE A 152 -20.12 2.52 -1.33
N ASP A 153 -21.38 2.20 -1.08
CA ASP A 153 -22.32 3.12 -0.45
C ASP A 153 -21.76 3.58 0.89
N PHE A 154 -21.85 4.88 1.17
CA PHE A 154 -21.32 5.37 2.43
C PHE A 154 -21.99 4.73 3.65
N PRO A 155 -21.23 4.44 4.72
CA PRO A 155 -21.79 3.95 5.97
C PRO A 155 -22.83 4.92 6.54
N LEU A 156 -23.78 4.39 7.28
CA LEU A 156 -24.86 5.16 7.90
C LEU A 156 -24.43 5.84 9.21
N GLN A 157 -25.31 6.67 9.76
CA GLN A 157 -25.09 7.31 11.05
C GLN A 157 -25.29 6.34 12.23
N ASN A 158 -24.60 6.60 13.33
CA ASN A 158 -24.87 5.97 14.62
C ASN A 158 -26.10 6.57 15.32
N GLY A 159 -26.42 6.05 16.51
CA GLY A 159 -27.56 6.52 17.32
C GLY A 159 -27.47 7.98 17.80
N ALA A 160 -26.31 8.63 17.67
CA ALA A 160 -26.11 10.05 17.96
C ALA A 160 -26.20 10.95 16.70
N GLY A 161 -26.52 10.38 15.54
CA GLY A 161 -26.66 11.12 14.28
C GLY A 161 -25.34 11.44 13.58
N ASN A 162 -24.23 10.80 13.97
CA ASN A 162 -22.92 11.00 13.35
C ASN A 162 -22.61 9.86 12.39
N TYR A 163 -22.12 10.20 11.19
CA TYR A 163 -21.58 9.22 10.25
C TYR A 163 -20.40 8.49 10.88
N VAL A 164 -20.28 7.18 10.62
CA VAL A 164 -19.22 6.36 11.21
C VAL A 164 -18.29 5.81 10.14
N PHE A 165 -17.04 5.59 10.51
CA PHE A 165 -16.15 4.75 9.71
C PHE A 165 -16.69 3.33 9.59
N GLY A 166 -16.63 2.79 8.37
CA GLY A 166 -16.89 1.40 8.06
C GLY A 166 -15.75 0.82 7.24
N GLY A 167 -15.56 -0.50 7.35
CA GLY A 167 -14.57 -1.22 6.55
C GLY A 167 -15.12 -1.61 5.17
N ALA A 168 -14.32 -1.42 4.13
CA ALA A 168 -14.56 -1.88 2.77
C ALA A 168 -13.56 -2.98 2.40
N PRO A 169 -13.85 -4.27 2.69
CA PRO A 169 -13.05 -5.37 2.16
C PRO A 169 -13.23 -5.44 0.64
N LEU A 170 -12.13 -5.50 -0.11
CA LEU A 170 -12.22 -5.57 -1.57
C LEU A 170 -12.44 -7.01 -2.03
N ASN A 171 -13.33 -7.18 -3.01
CA ASN A 171 -13.57 -8.50 -3.59
C ASN A 171 -12.33 -9.00 -4.35
N ALA A 172 -12.32 -10.29 -4.68
CA ALA A 172 -11.19 -10.91 -5.38
C ALA A 172 -10.89 -10.24 -6.74
N ALA A 173 -11.90 -9.68 -7.42
CA ALA A 173 -11.70 -9.03 -8.72
C ALA A 173 -10.83 -7.77 -8.60
N PHE A 174 -11.10 -6.90 -7.63
CA PHE A 174 -10.27 -5.72 -7.40
C PHE A 174 -9.01 -6.07 -6.59
N GLY A 175 -9.16 -6.79 -5.49
CA GLY A 175 -8.09 -7.04 -4.53
C GLY A 175 -6.93 -7.91 -5.03
N GLN A 176 -7.17 -8.75 -6.05
CA GLN A 176 -6.11 -9.52 -6.71
C GLN A 176 -5.52 -8.83 -7.95
N THR A 177 -6.07 -7.68 -8.34
CA THR A 177 -5.54 -6.94 -9.48
C THR A 177 -4.23 -6.25 -9.08
N LYS A 178 -3.23 -6.40 -9.95
CA LYS A 178 -1.97 -5.66 -9.84
C LYS A 178 -2.17 -4.28 -10.41
N LEU A 179 -2.09 -3.27 -9.56
CA LEU A 179 -2.31 -1.87 -9.88
C LEU A 179 -0.97 -1.15 -10.10
N SER A 180 -0.95 -0.28 -11.10
CA SER A 180 0.09 0.74 -11.29
C SER A 180 -0.29 2.08 -10.66
N GLY A 181 -1.58 2.30 -10.41
CA GLY A 181 -2.12 3.46 -9.72
C GLY A 181 -3.55 3.23 -9.27
N LEU A 182 -3.97 4.00 -8.29
CA LEU A 182 -5.31 3.97 -7.70
C LEU A 182 -5.83 5.40 -7.59
N ASN A 183 -7.04 5.64 -8.10
CA ASN A 183 -7.79 6.86 -7.87
C ASN A 183 -8.92 6.56 -6.88
N ILE A 184 -9.00 7.36 -5.82
CA ILE A 184 -10.10 7.35 -4.86
C ILE A 184 -10.84 8.67 -5.00
N SER A 185 -12.16 8.59 -5.17
CA SER A 185 -13.06 9.74 -5.25
C SER A 185 -14.40 9.35 -4.62
N ALA A 186 -15.34 10.29 -4.58
CA ALA A 186 -16.71 10.03 -4.15
C ALA A 186 -17.71 10.57 -5.16
N CYS A 187 -18.94 10.09 -5.11
CA CYS A 187 -20.07 10.63 -5.87
C CYS A 187 -21.29 10.74 -4.97
N MET A 188 -22.26 11.55 -5.37
CA MET A 188 -23.53 11.72 -4.67
C MET A 188 -24.66 11.07 -5.46
N PHE A 189 -25.68 10.55 -4.77
CA PHE A 189 -26.88 10.05 -5.42
C PHE A 189 -27.81 11.20 -5.81
N ASP A 190 -28.33 11.15 -7.03
CA ASP A 190 -29.45 11.98 -7.46
C ASP A 190 -30.81 11.39 -7.00
N ASN A 191 -31.91 12.08 -7.31
CA ASN A 191 -33.27 11.61 -6.96
C ASN A 191 -33.69 10.31 -7.67
N SER A 192 -32.94 9.87 -8.68
CA SER A 192 -33.14 8.62 -9.39
C SER A 192 -32.21 7.50 -8.89
N GLY A 193 -31.34 7.79 -7.92
CA GLY A 193 -30.33 6.88 -7.39
C GLY A 193 -29.07 6.76 -8.25
N ASN A 194 -28.89 7.62 -9.26
CA ASN A 194 -27.64 7.63 -10.02
C ASN A 194 -26.55 8.35 -9.25
N CYS A 195 -25.34 7.80 -9.27
CA CYS A 195 -24.20 8.45 -8.66
C CYS A 195 -23.52 9.42 -9.64
N TYR A 196 -23.39 10.69 -9.27
CA TYR A 196 -22.74 11.72 -10.08
C TYR A 196 -21.56 12.38 -9.34
N ASN A 197 -20.51 12.68 -10.10
CA ASN A 197 -19.33 13.42 -9.69
C ASN A 197 -18.83 14.25 -10.89
N PRO A 198 -18.42 15.52 -10.71
CA PRO A 198 -18.43 16.29 -9.45
C PRO A 198 -19.86 16.58 -8.98
N ALA A 199 -20.01 16.83 -7.67
CA ALA A 199 -21.31 16.99 -7.01
C ALA A 199 -21.42 18.34 -6.28
N ASP A 200 -20.96 19.42 -6.94
CA ASP A 200 -21.01 20.79 -6.42
C ASP A 200 -20.41 20.93 -5.00
N ASN A 201 -19.23 20.32 -4.80
CA ASN A 201 -18.48 20.25 -3.55
C ASN A 201 -19.12 19.38 -2.45
N GLN A 202 -20.09 18.54 -2.79
CA GLN A 202 -20.83 17.74 -1.81
C GLN A 202 -20.29 16.31 -1.66
N ALA A 203 -19.55 15.78 -2.65
CA ALA A 203 -18.99 14.43 -2.59
C ALA A 203 -17.72 14.39 -1.74
N GLN A 204 -17.89 14.62 -0.44
CA GLN A 204 -16.82 14.61 0.54
C GLN A 204 -16.73 13.27 1.27
N PHE A 205 -15.52 12.81 1.54
CA PHE A 205 -15.29 11.51 2.13
C PHE A 205 -14.10 11.51 3.09
N ALA A 206 -14.06 10.51 3.96
CA ALA A 206 -12.89 10.19 4.75
C ALA A 206 -12.40 8.77 4.40
N ILE A 207 -11.08 8.56 4.40
CA ILE A 207 -10.47 7.23 4.27
C ILE A 207 -9.33 7.06 5.26
N ASP A 208 -9.13 5.83 5.70
CA ASP A 208 -8.04 5.41 6.57
C ASP A 208 -7.68 3.93 6.32
N ASN A 209 -6.55 3.48 6.88
CA ASN A 209 -6.09 2.09 6.92
C ASN A 209 -6.15 1.37 5.56
N LEU A 210 -5.56 1.97 4.52
CA LEU A 210 -5.50 1.34 3.21
C LEU A 210 -4.54 0.15 3.27
N ASN A 211 -5.09 -1.06 3.25
CA ASN A 211 -4.34 -2.30 3.31
C ASN A 211 -3.79 -2.65 1.93
N VAL A 212 -2.51 -2.42 1.72
CA VAL A 212 -1.83 -2.55 0.44
C VAL A 212 -0.73 -3.61 0.51
N SER A 213 -0.39 -4.20 -0.62
CA SER A 213 0.77 -5.11 -0.70
C SER A 213 1.61 -4.79 -1.91
N ALA A 214 2.92 -4.64 -1.72
CA ALA A 214 3.87 -4.53 -2.82
C ALA A 214 3.88 -5.84 -3.63
N VAL A 215 3.89 -5.74 -4.96
CA VAL A 215 3.98 -6.89 -5.85
C VAL A 215 5.40 -6.95 -6.42
N PRO A 216 6.25 -7.88 -5.97
CA PRO A 216 7.61 -7.99 -6.49
C PRO A 216 7.61 -8.19 -8.01
N GLU A 217 8.50 -7.50 -8.70
CA GLU A 217 8.62 -7.66 -10.14
C GLU A 217 9.05 -9.10 -10.50
N PRO A 218 8.55 -9.68 -11.61
CA PRO A 218 8.96 -11.00 -12.05
C PRO A 218 10.48 -11.12 -12.27
N SER A 219 11.12 -10.02 -12.67
CA SER A 219 12.57 -9.91 -12.84
C SER A 219 13.34 -10.11 -11.53
N ALA A 220 12.78 -9.67 -10.40
CA ALA A 220 13.41 -9.83 -9.09
C ALA A 220 13.56 -11.32 -8.73
N TYR A 221 12.52 -12.13 -8.99
CA TYR A 221 12.61 -13.58 -8.84
C TYR A 221 13.56 -14.21 -9.84
N ALA A 222 13.55 -13.77 -11.09
CA ALA A 222 14.47 -14.28 -12.11
C ALA A 222 15.93 -14.02 -11.69
N MET A 223 16.26 -12.81 -11.23
CA MET A 223 17.60 -12.43 -10.79
C MET A 223 18.01 -13.14 -9.50
N LEU A 224 17.09 -13.32 -8.56
CA LEU A 224 17.33 -14.11 -7.36
C LEU A 224 17.65 -15.57 -7.73
N MET A 225 16.84 -16.18 -8.59
CA MET A 225 17.02 -17.57 -9.03
C MET A 225 18.31 -17.72 -9.85
N LEU A 226 18.65 -16.74 -10.69
CA LEU A 226 19.93 -16.70 -11.40
C LEU A 226 21.11 -16.57 -10.42
N GLY A 227 21.01 -15.71 -9.41
CA GLY A 227 22.02 -15.57 -8.36
C GLY A 227 22.23 -16.87 -7.59
N LEU A 228 21.14 -17.49 -7.13
CA LEU A 228 21.18 -18.79 -6.44
C LEU A 228 21.73 -19.90 -7.33
N GLY A 229 21.33 -19.94 -8.61
CA GLY A 229 21.85 -20.87 -9.60
C GLY A 229 23.36 -20.72 -9.82
N GLY A 230 23.85 -19.47 -9.89
CA GLY A 230 25.27 -19.16 -10.01
C GLY A 230 26.09 -19.64 -8.80
N VAL A 231 25.60 -19.40 -7.58
CA VAL A 231 26.24 -19.88 -6.34
C VAL A 231 26.28 -21.41 -6.29
N ALA A 232 25.17 -22.08 -6.61
CA ALA A 232 25.11 -23.55 -6.63
C ALA A 232 26.08 -24.14 -7.67
N PHE A 233 26.18 -23.54 -8.85
CA PHE A 233 27.10 -23.98 -9.89
C PHE A 233 28.57 -23.81 -9.48
N ALA A 234 28.91 -22.66 -8.88
CA ALA A 234 30.26 -22.39 -8.38
C ALA A 234 30.65 -23.36 -7.25
N ALA A 235 29.74 -23.65 -6.32
CA ALA A 235 29.95 -24.63 -5.25
C ALA A 235 30.21 -26.04 -5.81
N ARG A 236 29.45 -26.47 -6.82
CA ARG A 236 29.64 -27.77 -7.49
C ARG A 236 30.99 -27.87 -8.19
N ARG A 237 31.47 -26.79 -8.82
CA ARG A 237 32.78 -26.76 -9.47
C ARG A 237 33.92 -26.92 -8.45
N ARG A 238 33.83 -26.24 -7.31
CA ARG A 238 34.83 -26.33 -6.24
C ARG A 238 34.88 -27.72 -5.60
N ALA A 239 33.73 -28.35 -5.37
CA ALA A 239 33.67 -29.72 -4.83
C ALA A 239 34.35 -30.75 -5.75
N ARG A 240 34.23 -30.59 -7.08
CA ARG A 240 34.92 -31.45 -8.05
C ARG A 240 36.44 -31.27 -8.06
N GLN A 241 36.91 -30.05 -7.87
CA GLN A 241 38.35 -29.76 -7.81
C GLN A 241 38.99 -30.30 -6.51
N ALA A 242 38.26 -30.27 -5.38
CA ALA A 242 38.71 -30.84 -4.12
C ALA A 242 38.78 -32.39 -4.13
N GLY A 243 37.97 -33.06 -4.97
CA GLY A 243 37.99 -34.51 -5.15
C GLY A 243 39.13 -35.05 -6.03
N GLN A 244 39.85 -34.20 -6.75
CA GLN A 244 40.97 -34.61 -7.62
C GLN A 244 42.34 -34.57 -6.95
N SER A 245 42.42 -34.13 -5.69
CA SER A 245 43.66 -34.04 -4.90
C SER A 245 43.88 -35.23 -3.94
N ALA A 246 43.25 -36.39 -4.19
CA ALA A 246 43.58 -37.61 -3.45
C ALA A 246 44.94 -38.16 -3.94
N PRO A 247 45.99 -38.21 -3.09
CA PRO A 247 47.29 -38.66 -3.51
C PRO A 247 47.27 -40.17 -3.80
N THR A 248 47.63 -40.54 -5.02
CA THR A 248 47.93 -41.91 -5.42
C THR A 248 49.13 -42.41 -4.62
N LEU A 249 48.90 -43.34 -3.68
CA LEU A 249 49.97 -44.05 -2.98
C LEU A 249 50.74 -44.90 -4.00
N PRO A 250 52.08 -44.80 -4.10
CA PRO A 250 52.84 -45.70 -4.95
C PRO A 250 52.85 -47.11 -4.35
N ALA A 251 52.50 -48.10 -5.17
CA ALA A 251 52.64 -49.51 -4.85
C ALA A 251 54.13 -49.87 -4.73
N GLN A 252 54.52 -50.52 -3.63
CA GLN A 252 55.82 -51.17 -3.50
C GLN A 252 55.63 -52.68 -3.42
N ALA A 253 56.53 -53.36 -4.14
CA ALA A 253 56.64 -54.79 -4.38
C ALA A 253 57.27 -55.56 -3.21
#